data_AF-A0A2V9PJQ3-F1
#
_entry.id   AF-A0A2V9PJQ3-F1
#
_cell.length_a   1.000
_cell.length_b   1.000
_cell.length_c   1.000
_cell.angle_alpha   90.00
_cell.angle_beta   90.00
_cell.angle_gamma   90.00
#
_symmetry.space_group_name_H-M   'P 1'
#
loop_
_entity.id
_entity.type
_entity.pdbx_description
1 polymer ?
#
loop_
_entity_poly.entity_id
_entity_poly.type
_entity_poly.pdbx_seq_one_letter_code
_entity_poly.pdbx_strand_id
1 'polypeptide(L)'
;MNFLEILNGVEVSAHSGNPQITGVEYDSRRVKPGNVFVAMRGESSDGNRFIEQAISAGAVAVVTDGDLAPPHVAWAKVPHGRRALAALSANFYGRPAEKLAITGITGTNGKSTTAFLLESILQAAGRKTSLLGTIEYHVAGKVLAAPHTTPEPLELQRLFRDAVENGASEVAMEVSSHALVQQRTFGITFDVAVFTNLTRDHLDYHETMNEYFSAKRILFARTLAGWPRVAVLNTDDESGRQLLDFC
;
A
#
# COMPACT_ATOMS: atom_id res chain seq x y z
N MET A 1 17.72 9.31 10.06
CA MET A 1 17.87 8.33 8.97
C MET A 1 18.40 9.09 7.77
N ASN A 2 19.35 8.51 7.04
CA ASN A 2 19.89 9.10 5.82
C ASN A 2 19.27 8.48 4.56
N PHE A 3 19.54 9.09 3.40
CA PHE A 3 18.94 8.69 2.13
C PHE A 3 19.35 7.28 1.66
N LEU A 4 20.56 6.81 1.93
CA LEU A 4 20.95 5.45 1.58
C LEU A 4 20.31 4.41 2.52
N GLU A 5 20.12 4.75 3.80
CA GLU A 5 19.44 3.89 4.78
C GLU A 5 17.97 3.64 4.40
N ILE A 6 17.24 4.67 3.95
CA ILE A 6 15.84 4.50 3.55
C ILE A 6 15.69 3.69 2.26
N LEU A 7 16.74 3.61 1.42
CA LEU A 7 16.76 2.82 0.19
C LEU A 7 17.01 1.32 0.42
N ASN A 8 17.23 0.88 1.66
CA ASN A 8 17.46 -0.55 1.96
C ASN A 8 16.30 -1.43 1.47
N GLY A 9 16.63 -2.46 0.69
CA GLY A 9 15.64 -3.38 0.10
C GLY A 9 14.87 -2.81 -1.10
N VAL A 10 15.20 -1.60 -1.56
CA VAL A 10 14.68 -1.02 -2.80
C VAL A 10 15.56 -1.47 -3.97
N GLU A 11 14.93 -1.84 -5.09
CA GLU A 11 15.64 -2.09 -6.33
C GLU A 11 16.09 -0.75 -6.93
N VAL A 12 17.39 -0.47 -6.86
CA VAL A 12 18.00 0.80 -7.31
C VAL A 12 18.97 0.51 -8.44
N SER A 13 18.78 1.15 -9.60
CA SER A 13 19.66 1.00 -10.76
C SER A 13 20.87 1.93 -10.70
N ALA A 14 20.70 3.13 -10.13
CA ALA A 14 21.76 4.09 -9.87
C ALA A 14 21.32 5.07 -8.79
N HIS A 15 22.26 5.63 -8.04
CA HIS A 15 21.98 6.67 -7.05
C HIS A 15 23.18 7.60 -6.85
N SER A 16 22.95 8.75 -6.22
CA SER A 16 23.99 9.69 -5.82
C SER A 16 23.56 10.50 -4.59
N GLY A 17 24.54 10.88 -3.76
CA GLY A 17 24.33 11.65 -2.53
C GLY A 17 23.77 10.83 -1.35
N ASN A 18 23.90 11.38 -0.14
CA ASN A 18 23.38 10.74 1.07
C ASN A 18 23.01 11.75 2.18
N PRO A 19 22.04 12.67 1.94
CA PRO A 19 21.62 13.64 2.94
C PRO A 19 20.87 12.98 4.10
N GLN A 20 20.73 13.72 5.21
CA GLN A 20 19.74 13.40 6.23
C GLN A 20 18.33 13.66 5.69
N ILE A 21 17.38 12.80 6.05
CA ILE A 21 15.99 12.92 5.63
C ILE A 21 15.07 13.06 6.84
N THR A 22 14.00 13.82 6.67
CA THR A 22 12.99 14.08 7.71
C THR A 22 11.59 13.59 7.34
N GLY A 23 11.39 13.15 6.09
CA GLY A 23 10.11 12.66 5.60
C GLY A 23 10.18 12.04 4.21
N VAL A 24 9.07 11.44 3.79
CA VAL A 24 8.84 10.89 2.45
C VAL A 24 7.56 11.52 1.94
N GLU A 25 7.54 12.00 0.69
CA GLU A 25 6.31 12.40 0.01
C GLU A 25 6.32 12.02 -1.48
N TYR A 26 5.13 11.77 -2.03
CA TYR A 26 4.93 11.49 -3.47
C TYR A 26 4.02 12.53 -4.16
N ASP A 27 3.47 13.47 -3.39
CA ASP A 27 2.76 14.64 -3.90
C ASP A 27 3.64 15.89 -3.72
N SER A 28 4.08 16.49 -4.84
CA SER A 28 4.97 17.66 -4.83
C SER A 28 4.40 18.84 -4.03
N ARG A 29 3.06 18.95 -3.93
CA ARG A 29 2.37 20.00 -3.18
C ARG A 29 2.48 19.85 -1.67
N ARG A 30 2.81 18.64 -1.19
CA ARG A 30 2.93 18.28 0.23
C ARG A 30 4.38 18.19 0.71
N VAL A 31 5.35 18.31 -0.20
CA VAL A 31 6.77 18.28 0.13
C VAL A 31 7.11 19.38 1.15
N LYS A 32 7.93 19.00 2.14
CA LYS A 32 8.48 19.89 3.15
C LYS A 32 10.01 19.83 3.10
N PRO A 33 10.71 20.86 3.60
CA PRO A 33 12.17 20.84 3.73
C PRO A 33 12.68 19.57 4.43
N GLY A 34 13.63 18.88 3.78
CA GLY A 34 14.23 17.64 4.28
C GLY A 34 13.54 16.35 3.83
N ASN A 35 12.44 16.43 3.08
CA ASN A 35 11.78 15.24 2.55
C ASN A 35 12.57 14.62 1.39
N VAL A 36 12.39 13.30 1.23
CA VAL A 36 12.59 12.60 -0.04
C VAL A 36 11.30 12.71 -0.86
N PHE A 37 11.41 13.11 -2.11
CA PHE A 37 10.29 13.10 -3.06
C PHE A 37 10.33 11.84 -3.93
N VAL A 38 9.24 11.07 -4.00
CA VAL A 38 9.12 9.91 -4.87
C VAL A 38 8.32 10.30 -6.12
N ALA A 39 9.04 10.55 -7.20
CA ALA A 39 8.50 10.85 -8.51
C ALA A 39 8.19 9.55 -9.28
N MET A 40 6.90 9.26 -9.46
CA MET A 40 6.46 8.03 -10.12
C MET A 40 5.36 8.30 -11.13
N ARG A 41 5.25 7.43 -12.13
CA ARG A 41 4.13 7.48 -13.08
C ARG A 41 2.84 7.00 -12.43
N GLY A 42 1.86 7.88 -12.34
CA GLY A 42 0.48 7.56 -11.96
C GLY A 42 -0.38 7.27 -13.18
N GLU A 43 -1.66 6.97 -12.94
CA GLU A 43 -2.64 6.69 -14.02
C GLU A 43 -3.02 7.95 -14.79
N SER A 44 -3.24 9.06 -14.07
CA SER A 44 -3.70 10.33 -14.65
C SER A 44 -2.58 11.36 -14.84
N SER A 45 -1.44 11.18 -14.17
CA SER A 45 -0.35 12.15 -14.17
C SER A 45 1.00 11.48 -13.93
N ASP A 46 2.03 12.03 -14.57
CA ASP A 46 3.42 11.62 -14.39
C ASP A 46 4.09 12.49 -13.32
N GLY A 47 4.37 11.90 -12.15
CA GLY A 47 5.02 12.57 -11.02
C GLY A 47 6.41 13.13 -11.35
N ASN A 48 7.07 12.58 -12.36
CA ASN A 48 8.39 13.04 -12.81
C ASN A 48 8.36 14.48 -13.34
N ARG A 49 7.20 14.98 -13.77
CA ARG A 49 7.02 16.36 -14.23
C ARG A 49 7.10 17.39 -13.09
N PHE A 50 7.01 16.95 -11.83
CA PHE A 50 6.99 17.84 -10.66
C PHE A 50 8.26 17.78 -9.82
N ILE A 51 9.34 17.19 -10.35
CA ILE A 51 10.63 17.08 -9.65
C ILE A 51 11.17 18.48 -9.28
N GLU A 52 11.20 19.41 -10.23
CA GLU A 52 11.67 20.79 -9.98
C GLU A 52 10.83 21.51 -8.92
N GLN A 53 9.51 21.28 -8.92
CA GLN A 53 8.61 21.82 -7.91
C GLN A 53 8.93 21.25 -6.52
N ALA A 54 9.17 19.94 -6.42
CA ALA A 54 9.52 19.29 -5.16
C ALA A 54 10.89 19.77 -4.63
N ILE A 55 11.88 19.91 -5.50
CA ILE A 55 13.20 20.47 -5.13
C ILE A 55 13.04 21.90 -4.61
N SER A 56 12.26 22.73 -5.31
CA SER A 56 11.96 24.11 -4.89
C SER A 56 11.23 24.17 -3.55
N ALA A 57 10.40 23.17 -3.23
CA ALA A 57 9.73 23.03 -1.93
C ALA A 57 10.65 22.49 -0.80
N GLY A 58 11.91 22.17 -1.10
CA GLY A 58 12.92 21.75 -0.15
C GLY A 58 13.15 20.23 -0.06
N ALA A 59 12.75 19.46 -1.07
CA ALA A 59 13.17 18.06 -1.17
C ALA A 59 14.71 17.97 -1.23
N VAL A 60 15.29 17.17 -0.34
CA VAL A 60 16.76 16.97 -0.29
C VAL A 60 17.21 15.78 -1.13
N ALA A 61 16.26 14.91 -1.50
CA ALA A 61 16.50 13.80 -2.39
C ALA A 61 15.27 13.46 -3.25
N VAL A 62 15.50 12.84 -4.40
CA VAL A 62 14.45 12.40 -5.33
C VAL A 62 14.63 10.92 -5.67
N VAL A 63 13.58 10.12 -5.52
CA VAL A 63 13.50 8.77 -6.07
C VAL A 63 12.62 8.81 -7.31
N THR A 64 13.10 8.31 -8.45
CA THR A 64 12.41 8.45 -9.74
C THR A 64 12.40 7.14 -10.54
N ASP A 65 11.27 6.87 -11.19
CA ASP A 65 11.15 5.83 -12.23
C ASP A 65 11.35 6.35 -13.66
N GLY A 66 11.75 7.61 -13.79
CA GLY A 66 12.12 8.26 -15.03
C GLY A 66 13.63 8.24 -15.29
N ASP A 67 14.02 8.79 -16.44
CA ASP A 67 15.42 8.82 -16.87
C ASP A 67 16.21 10.00 -16.29
N LEU A 68 15.54 10.94 -15.63
CA LEU A 68 16.16 12.16 -15.13
C LEU A 68 17.03 11.86 -13.90
N ALA A 69 18.27 12.34 -13.92
CA ALA A 69 19.10 12.47 -12.72
C ALA A 69 19.07 13.95 -12.31
N PRO A 70 18.24 14.35 -11.32
CA PRO A 70 18.10 15.75 -10.98
C PRO A 70 19.43 16.32 -10.45
N PRO A 71 19.91 17.44 -11.00
CA PRO A 71 21.13 18.07 -10.53
C PRO A 71 20.90 18.69 -9.15
N HIS A 72 21.97 18.85 -8.36
CA HIS A 72 22.00 19.58 -7.07
C HIS A 72 21.30 18.95 -5.87
N VAL A 73 20.54 17.86 -6.03
CA VAL A 73 19.99 17.06 -4.93
C VAL A 73 20.46 15.62 -5.01
N ALA A 74 20.37 14.88 -3.89
CA ALA A 74 20.58 13.45 -3.95
C ALA A 74 19.47 12.77 -4.76
N TRP A 75 19.77 11.63 -5.36
CA TRP A 75 18.77 10.94 -6.18
C TRP A 75 18.99 9.43 -6.25
N ALA A 76 17.91 8.70 -6.55
CA ALA A 76 17.95 7.30 -6.88
C ALA A 76 17.01 6.99 -8.05
N LYS A 77 17.49 6.21 -9.01
CA LYS A 77 16.71 5.67 -10.12
C LYS A 77 16.23 4.27 -9.75
N VAL A 78 14.95 4.02 -9.96
CA VAL A 78 14.30 2.75 -9.66
C VAL A 78 13.49 2.29 -10.87
N PRO A 79 13.36 0.98 -11.11
CA PRO A 79 12.52 0.50 -12.22
C PRO A 79 11.02 0.65 -11.92
N HIS A 80 10.64 0.73 -10.64
CA HIS A 80 9.24 0.73 -10.21
C HIS A 80 9.00 1.75 -9.09
N GLY A 81 8.49 2.94 -9.45
CA GLY A 81 8.30 4.05 -8.52
C GLY A 81 7.37 3.72 -7.34
N ARG A 82 6.24 3.04 -7.58
CA ARG A 82 5.29 2.71 -6.50
C ARG A 82 5.80 1.62 -5.55
N ARG A 83 6.60 0.67 -6.05
CA ARG A 83 7.30 -0.31 -5.18
C ARG A 83 8.34 0.37 -4.32
N ALA A 84 9.08 1.32 -4.90
CA ALA A 84 10.02 2.13 -4.15
C ALA A 84 9.29 2.94 -3.07
N LEU A 85 8.18 3.61 -3.39
CA LEU A 85 7.36 4.31 -2.39
C LEU A 85 6.97 3.39 -1.23
N ALA A 86 6.45 2.20 -1.52
CA ALA A 86 6.09 1.23 -0.49
C ALA A 86 7.26 0.84 0.43
N ALA A 87 8.42 0.53 -0.15
CA ALA A 87 9.61 0.16 0.61
C ALA A 87 10.19 1.35 1.41
N LEU A 88 10.29 2.53 0.82
CA LEU A 88 10.74 3.75 1.51
C LEU A 88 9.83 4.08 2.69
N SER A 89 8.51 4.04 2.48
CA SER A 89 7.53 4.31 3.53
C SER A 89 7.62 3.28 4.65
N ALA A 90 7.78 1.99 4.33
CA ALA A 90 7.99 0.95 5.33
C ALA A 90 9.27 1.21 6.15
N ASN A 91 10.39 1.52 5.49
CA ASN A 91 11.65 1.82 6.15
C ASN A 91 11.55 3.05 7.05
N PHE A 92 10.99 4.16 6.53
CA PHE A 92 10.83 5.42 7.26
C PHE A 92 10.00 5.27 8.53
N TYR A 93 8.88 4.54 8.44
CA TYR A 93 7.99 4.28 9.58
C TYR A 93 8.41 3.10 10.45
N GLY A 94 9.58 2.48 10.21
CA GLY A 94 10.10 1.38 11.04
C GLY A 94 9.32 0.07 10.90
N ARG A 95 8.89 -0.24 9.67
CA ARG A 95 8.24 -1.48 9.22
C ARG A 95 7.03 -1.87 10.09
N PRO A 96 6.04 -0.98 10.28
CA PRO A 96 4.94 -1.21 11.21
C PRO A 96 4.03 -2.36 10.77
N ALA A 97 3.91 -2.63 9.47
CA ALA A 97 3.13 -3.76 8.96
C ALA A 97 3.59 -5.13 9.52
N GLU A 98 4.88 -5.29 9.82
CA GLU A 98 5.45 -6.55 10.37
C GLU A 98 5.03 -6.82 11.82
N LYS A 99 4.43 -5.83 12.48
CA LYS A 99 3.98 -5.91 13.88
C LYS A 99 2.47 -6.14 13.99
N LEU A 100 1.78 -6.25 12.86
CA LEU A 100 0.32 -6.32 12.77
C LEU A 100 -0.09 -7.63 12.09
N ALA A 101 -1.11 -8.30 12.63
CA ALA A 101 -1.81 -9.36 11.91
C ALA A 101 -2.82 -8.71 10.95
N ILE A 102 -2.45 -8.62 9.67
CA ILE A 102 -3.25 -7.91 8.65
C ILE A 102 -4.15 -8.91 7.91
N THR A 103 -5.45 -8.70 7.99
CA THR A 103 -6.45 -9.42 7.19
C THR A 103 -6.86 -8.58 5.98
N GLY A 104 -6.49 -9.03 4.78
CA GLY A 104 -6.87 -8.39 3.52
C GLY A 104 -8.15 -8.98 2.96
N ILE A 105 -9.12 -8.14 2.61
CA ILE A 105 -10.43 -8.57 2.12
C ILE A 105 -10.65 -8.02 0.72
N THR A 106 -10.83 -8.90 -0.26
CA THR A 106 -11.14 -8.54 -1.64
C THR A 106 -12.40 -9.23 -2.15
N GLY A 107 -12.90 -8.72 -3.26
CA GLY A 107 -14.14 -9.14 -3.91
C GLY A 107 -14.86 -7.94 -4.52
N THR A 108 -15.91 -8.19 -5.30
CA THR A 108 -16.75 -7.11 -5.85
C THR A 108 -17.55 -6.49 -4.72
N ASN A 109 -18.37 -7.30 -4.04
CA ASN A 109 -19.27 -6.86 -2.97
C ASN A 109 -18.91 -7.46 -1.61
N GLY A 110 -19.27 -6.76 -0.53
CA GLY A 110 -19.17 -7.27 0.83
C GLY A 110 -17.84 -6.99 1.55
N LYS A 111 -16.85 -6.38 0.91
CA LYS A 111 -15.56 -6.01 1.55
C LYS A 111 -15.76 -5.22 2.85
N SER A 112 -16.53 -4.13 2.78
CA SER A 112 -16.82 -3.30 3.96
C SER A 112 -17.57 -4.08 5.03
N THR A 113 -18.66 -4.77 4.68
CA THR A 113 -19.43 -5.58 5.65
C THR A 113 -18.54 -6.59 6.36
N THR A 114 -17.72 -7.34 5.61
CA THR A 114 -16.79 -8.32 6.18
C THR A 114 -15.74 -7.65 7.06
N ALA A 115 -15.18 -6.50 6.66
CA ALA A 115 -14.19 -5.76 7.45
C ALA A 115 -14.76 -5.29 8.79
N PHE A 116 -15.96 -4.70 8.78
CA PHE A 116 -16.63 -4.23 10.00
C PHE A 116 -17.06 -5.38 10.91
N LEU A 117 -17.56 -6.49 10.36
CA LEU A 117 -17.89 -7.68 11.14
C LEU A 117 -16.64 -8.28 11.79
N LEU A 118 -15.54 -8.38 11.04
CA LEU A 118 -14.26 -8.87 11.56
C LEU A 118 -13.74 -7.98 12.69
N GLU A 119 -13.75 -6.66 12.48
CA GLU A 119 -13.34 -5.71 13.51
C GLU A 119 -14.19 -5.87 14.78
N SER A 120 -15.52 -5.91 14.64
CA SER A 120 -16.45 -6.05 15.76
C SER A 120 -16.21 -7.34 16.56
N ILE A 121 -15.98 -8.47 15.87
CA ILE A 121 -15.67 -9.75 16.51
C ILE A 121 -14.34 -9.68 17.28
N LEU A 122 -13.30 -9.11 16.68
CA LEU A 122 -11.99 -8.97 17.31
C LEU A 122 -12.04 -8.04 18.54
N GLN A 123 -12.76 -6.93 18.45
CA GLN A 123 -12.97 -6.01 19.57
C GLN A 123 -13.79 -6.64 20.70
N ALA A 124 -14.84 -7.40 20.36
CA ALA A 124 -15.62 -8.15 21.34
C ALA A 124 -14.76 -9.22 22.07
N ALA A 125 -13.73 -9.74 21.40
CA ALA A 125 -12.73 -10.62 21.99
C ALA A 125 -11.63 -9.87 22.79
N GLY A 126 -11.77 -8.55 23.00
CA GLY A 126 -10.82 -7.73 23.76
C GLY A 126 -9.55 -7.36 23.01
N ARG A 127 -9.49 -7.57 21.68
CA ARG A 127 -8.33 -7.21 20.86
C ARG A 127 -8.42 -5.76 20.39
N LYS A 128 -7.26 -5.13 20.17
CA LYS A 128 -7.19 -3.74 19.69
C LYS A 128 -6.88 -3.73 18.21
N THR A 129 -7.81 -3.20 17.43
CA THR A 129 -7.81 -3.33 15.98
C THR A 129 -7.67 -2.00 15.27
N SER A 130 -7.42 -2.07 13.97
CA SER A 130 -7.70 -0.99 13.02
C SER A 130 -8.52 -1.53 11.85
N LEU A 131 -9.33 -0.68 11.25
CA LEU A 131 -10.10 -0.96 10.04
C LEU A 131 -9.71 0.06 8.98
N LEU A 132 -9.34 -0.40 7.78
CA LEU A 132 -9.08 0.48 6.64
C LEU A 132 -10.02 0.09 5.50
N GLY A 133 -10.97 0.95 5.15
CA GLY A 133 -11.97 0.62 4.15
C GLY A 133 -12.60 1.83 3.47
N THR A 134 -13.67 1.57 2.72
CA THR A 134 -14.33 2.56 1.86
C THR A 134 -15.08 3.63 2.65
N ILE A 135 -15.67 3.27 3.79
CA ILE A 135 -16.55 4.15 4.57
C ILE A 135 -15.70 5.12 5.41
N GLU A 136 -14.80 4.56 6.20
CA GLU A 136 -13.97 5.28 7.16
C GLU A 136 -12.74 4.43 7.51
N TYR A 137 -11.78 5.07 8.16
CA TYR A 137 -10.68 4.36 8.79
C TYR A 137 -10.83 4.39 10.30
N HIS A 138 -10.68 3.25 10.95
CA HIS A 138 -10.50 3.14 12.39
C HIS A 138 -9.03 2.87 12.68
N VAL A 139 -8.36 3.77 13.38
CA VAL A 139 -6.97 3.60 13.79
C VAL A 139 -6.94 3.50 15.30
N ALA A 140 -6.91 2.26 15.80
CA ALA A 140 -6.84 1.96 17.23
C ALA A 140 -7.93 2.68 18.07
N GLY A 141 -9.14 2.77 17.53
CA GLY A 141 -10.32 3.41 18.15
C GLY A 141 -10.57 4.87 17.71
N LYS A 142 -9.71 5.48 16.88
CA LYS A 142 -9.96 6.80 16.29
C LYS A 142 -10.57 6.65 14.90
N VAL A 143 -11.66 7.37 14.64
CA VAL A 143 -12.31 7.40 13.33
C VAL A 143 -11.74 8.54 12.48
N LEU A 144 -11.34 8.23 11.24
CA LEU A 144 -10.79 9.15 10.25
C LEU A 144 -11.57 9.02 8.93
N ALA A 145 -11.63 10.10 8.17
CA ALA A 145 -12.19 10.07 6.82
C ALA A 145 -11.36 9.16 5.90
N ALA A 146 -12.04 8.38 5.05
CA ALA A 146 -11.42 7.50 4.07
C ALA A 146 -11.45 8.13 2.66
N PRO A 147 -10.36 8.74 2.17
CA PRO A 147 -10.32 9.28 0.81
C PRO A 147 -10.30 8.19 -0.27
N HIS A 148 -9.91 6.97 0.08
CA HIS A 148 -9.79 5.82 -0.83
C HIS A 148 -10.19 4.54 -0.09
N THR A 149 -10.73 3.54 -0.80
CA THR A 149 -10.95 2.20 -0.21
C THR A 149 -9.64 1.58 0.27
N THR A 150 -8.57 1.76 -0.50
CA THR A 150 -7.22 1.28 -0.17
C THR A 150 -6.24 2.43 -0.36
N PRO A 151 -5.64 2.98 0.72
CA PRO A 151 -4.70 4.10 0.64
C PRO A 151 -3.44 3.79 -0.18
N GLU A 152 -2.73 4.84 -0.58
CA GLU A 152 -1.37 4.74 -1.17
C GLU A 152 -0.36 4.22 -0.12
N PRO A 153 0.80 3.67 -0.55
CA PRO A 153 1.74 3.02 0.36
C PRO A 153 2.23 3.92 1.51
N LEU A 154 2.41 5.22 1.26
CA LEU A 154 2.85 6.17 2.27
C LEU A 154 1.81 6.31 3.39
N GLU A 155 0.56 6.55 3.02
CA GLU A 155 -0.57 6.63 3.94
C GLU A 155 -0.77 5.32 4.68
N LEU A 156 -0.66 4.15 4.01
CA LEU A 156 -0.77 2.84 4.66
C LEU A 156 0.24 2.67 5.79
N GLN A 157 1.52 2.90 5.51
CA GLN A 157 2.57 2.72 6.51
C GLN A 157 2.44 3.73 7.66
N ARG A 158 1.99 4.96 7.38
CA ARG A 158 1.67 5.95 8.44
C ARG A 158 0.52 5.46 9.32
N LEU A 159 -0.58 5.00 8.73
CA LEU A 159 -1.74 4.49 9.47
C LEU A 159 -1.39 3.26 10.30
N PHE A 160 -0.58 2.33 9.76
CA PHE A 160 -0.08 1.19 10.51
C PHE A 160 0.84 1.59 11.66
N ARG A 161 1.70 2.60 11.44
CA ARG A 161 2.55 3.13 12.50
C ARG A 161 1.70 3.69 13.64
N ASP A 162 0.72 4.52 13.32
CA ASP A 162 -0.20 5.09 14.30
C ASP A 162 -0.97 3.98 15.03
N ALA A 163 -1.42 2.95 14.31
CA ALA A 163 -2.10 1.79 14.90
C ALA A 163 -1.22 1.07 15.93
N VAL A 164 0.03 0.74 15.56
CA VAL A 164 1.00 0.07 16.44
C VAL A 164 1.33 0.93 17.65
N GLU A 165 1.57 2.23 17.48
CA GLU A 165 1.88 3.15 18.59
C GLU A 165 0.70 3.28 19.56
N ASN A 166 -0.52 3.12 19.06
CA ASN A 166 -1.72 3.08 19.88
C ASN A 166 -2.09 1.66 20.33
N GLY A 167 -1.21 0.67 20.17
CA GLY A 167 -1.34 -0.67 20.73
C GLY A 167 -2.29 -1.59 19.97
N ALA A 168 -2.63 -1.28 18.72
CA ALA A 168 -3.34 -2.23 17.87
C ALA A 168 -2.42 -3.38 17.46
N SER A 169 -2.95 -4.60 17.41
CA SER A 169 -2.25 -5.82 17.01
C SER A 169 -2.83 -6.43 15.74
N GLU A 170 -4.02 -6.01 15.30
CA GLU A 170 -4.67 -6.52 14.10
C GLU A 170 -5.19 -5.39 13.21
N VAL A 171 -5.25 -5.65 11.90
CA VAL A 171 -5.89 -4.77 10.93
C VAL A 171 -6.87 -5.56 10.05
N ALA A 172 -8.10 -5.09 9.93
CA ALA A 172 -9.02 -5.50 8.88
C ALA A 172 -8.95 -4.48 7.73
N MET A 173 -8.56 -4.90 6.54
CA MET A 173 -8.29 -3.99 5.43
C MET A 173 -9.02 -4.41 4.16
N GLU A 174 -9.81 -3.50 3.60
CA GLU A 174 -10.34 -3.65 2.25
C GLU A 174 -9.20 -3.48 1.23
N VAL A 175 -9.07 -4.47 0.34
CA VAL A 175 -8.04 -4.51 -0.69
C VAL A 175 -8.72 -4.51 -2.06
N SER A 176 -8.79 -3.34 -2.69
CA SER A 176 -9.39 -3.18 -4.02
C SER A 176 -8.52 -3.81 -5.12
N SER A 177 -9.14 -4.21 -6.22
CA SER A 177 -8.41 -4.72 -7.40
C SER A 177 -7.47 -3.67 -8.00
N HIS A 178 -7.90 -2.41 -8.02
CA HIS A 178 -7.07 -1.27 -8.41
C HIS A 178 -5.80 -1.21 -7.57
N ALA A 179 -5.92 -1.29 -6.24
CA ALA A 179 -4.76 -1.23 -5.35
C ALA A 179 -3.78 -2.39 -5.54
N LEU A 180 -4.28 -3.58 -5.84
CA LEU A 180 -3.44 -4.76 -6.14
C LEU A 180 -2.64 -4.57 -7.43
N VAL A 181 -3.30 -4.16 -8.51
CA VAL A 181 -2.65 -3.89 -9.81
C VAL A 181 -1.66 -2.73 -9.71
N GLN A 182 -2.07 -1.65 -9.05
CA GLN A 182 -1.21 -0.48 -8.85
C GLN A 182 -0.05 -0.75 -7.90
N GLN A 183 -0.12 -1.83 -7.11
CA GLN A 183 0.88 -2.24 -6.12
C GLN A 183 0.92 -1.34 -4.88
N ARG A 184 -0.24 -0.79 -4.47
CA ARG A 184 -0.35 0.01 -3.23
C ARG A 184 -0.02 -0.79 -1.97
N THR A 185 -0.29 -2.09 -2.00
CA THR A 185 -0.03 -3.03 -0.90
C THR A 185 1.29 -3.80 -1.06
N PHE A 186 2.19 -3.35 -1.93
CA PHE A 186 3.47 -4.01 -2.15
C PHE A 186 4.29 -4.10 -0.85
N GLY A 187 4.89 -5.26 -0.59
CA GLY A 187 5.69 -5.49 0.62
C GLY A 187 4.88 -5.74 1.89
N ILE A 188 3.54 -5.70 1.84
CA ILE A 188 2.70 -6.08 2.96
C ILE A 188 2.50 -7.60 2.94
N THR A 189 2.89 -8.26 4.03
CA THR A 189 2.50 -9.66 4.29
C THR A 189 1.12 -9.67 4.92
N PHE A 190 0.17 -10.34 4.28
CA PHE A 190 -1.15 -10.58 4.86
C PHE A 190 -1.11 -11.83 5.75
N ASP A 191 -1.69 -11.76 6.95
CA ASP A 191 -1.88 -12.95 7.80
C ASP A 191 -3.05 -13.78 7.27
N VAL A 192 -4.13 -13.11 6.88
CA VAL A 192 -5.32 -13.74 6.29
C VAL A 192 -5.71 -13.00 5.01
N ALA A 193 -5.99 -13.74 3.95
CA ALA A 193 -6.59 -13.22 2.72
C ALA A 193 -8.02 -13.74 2.58
N VAL A 194 -8.99 -12.85 2.34
CA VAL A 194 -10.42 -13.20 2.24
C VAL A 194 -10.95 -12.83 0.86
N PHE A 195 -11.62 -13.77 0.20
CA PHE A 195 -12.33 -13.56 -1.06
C PHE A 195 -13.84 -13.68 -0.84
N THR A 196 -14.59 -12.62 -1.12
CA THR A 196 -16.05 -12.61 -0.95
C THR A 196 -16.83 -13.11 -2.17
N ASN A 197 -16.65 -12.49 -3.34
CA ASN A 197 -17.31 -12.82 -4.61
C ASN A 197 -16.69 -12.02 -5.77
N LEU A 198 -17.00 -12.41 -7.01
CA LEU A 198 -16.66 -11.64 -8.21
C LEU A 198 -17.87 -11.54 -9.15
N THR A 199 -18.45 -10.35 -9.22
CA THR A 199 -19.49 -9.99 -10.20
C THR A 199 -18.98 -8.87 -11.13
N ARG A 200 -19.67 -8.66 -12.27
CA ARG A 200 -19.33 -7.64 -13.25
C ARG A 200 -19.30 -6.24 -12.62
N ASP A 201 -18.12 -5.64 -12.60
CA ASP A 201 -17.82 -4.30 -12.10
C ASP A 201 -16.43 -3.87 -12.60
N HIS A 202 -16.09 -2.58 -12.53
CA HIS A 202 -14.75 -2.04 -12.83
C HIS A 202 -14.15 -2.44 -14.20
N LEU A 203 -14.97 -2.77 -15.20
CA LEU A 203 -14.49 -3.17 -16.53
C LEU A 203 -14.02 -1.99 -17.39
N ASP A 204 -14.35 -0.77 -16.98
CA ASP A 204 -13.73 0.47 -17.48
C ASP A 204 -12.23 0.53 -17.18
N TYR A 205 -11.78 -0.14 -16.11
CA TYR A 205 -10.37 -0.25 -15.74
C TYR A 205 -9.74 -1.58 -16.18
N HIS A 206 -10.38 -2.71 -15.84
CA HIS A 206 -9.79 -4.04 -16.06
C HIS A 206 -10.01 -4.60 -17.48
N GLU A 207 -10.85 -3.96 -18.29
CA GLU A 207 -11.24 -4.37 -19.66
C GLU A 207 -12.04 -5.68 -19.74
N THR A 208 -11.63 -6.72 -19.01
CA THR A 208 -12.26 -8.05 -19.02
C THR A 208 -12.47 -8.61 -17.61
N MET A 209 -13.42 -9.54 -17.48
CA MET A 209 -13.64 -10.27 -16.22
C MET A 209 -12.42 -11.10 -15.79
N ASN A 210 -11.66 -11.63 -16.76
CA ASN A 210 -10.47 -12.44 -16.48
C ASN A 210 -9.32 -11.59 -15.91
N GLU A 211 -9.12 -10.39 -16.44
CA GLU A 211 -8.16 -9.42 -15.88
C GLU A 211 -8.62 -8.95 -14.49
N TYR A 212 -9.92 -8.69 -14.31
CA TYR A 212 -10.46 -8.32 -13.00
C TYR A 212 -10.30 -9.42 -11.95
N PHE A 213 -10.52 -10.68 -12.33
CA PHE A 213 -10.24 -11.84 -11.48
C PHE A 213 -8.74 -11.96 -11.16
N SER A 214 -7.89 -11.86 -12.19
CA SER A 214 -6.43 -11.94 -12.06
C SER A 214 -5.88 -10.86 -11.12
N ALA A 215 -6.43 -9.65 -11.19
CA ALA A 215 -6.11 -8.55 -10.28
C ALA A 215 -6.40 -8.92 -8.81
N LYS A 216 -7.54 -9.53 -8.50
CA LYS A 216 -7.87 -9.95 -7.13
C LYS A 216 -7.04 -11.14 -6.67
N ARG A 217 -6.71 -12.06 -7.58
CA ARG A 217 -5.86 -13.21 -7.29
C ARG A 217 -4.48 -12.82 -6.74
N ILE A 218 -3.98 -11.62 -7.06
CA ILE A 218 -2.72 -11.07 -6.51
C ILE A 218 -2.69 -11.13 -4.98
N LEU A 219 -3.82 -10.94 -4.29
CA LEU A 219 -3.89 -11.00 -2.82
C LEU A 219 -3.59 -12.40 -2.26
N PHE A 220 -3.86 -13.44 -3.04
CA PHE A 220 -3.69 -14.85 -2.65
C PHE A 220 -2.37 -15.43 -3.14
N ALA A 221 -1.74 -14.80 -4.12
CA ALA A 221 -0.50 -15.28 -4.71
C ALA A 221 0.71 -15.05 -3.79
N ARG A 222 1.75 -15.87 -3.95
CA ARG A 222 3.05 -15.61 -3.35
C ARG A 222 3.61 -14.29 -3.84
N THR A 223 3.80 -13.35 -2.92
CA THR A 223 4.54 -12.11 -3.19
C THR A 223 5.99 -12.24 -2.71
N LEU A 224 6.83 -11.22 -2.95
CA LEU A 224 8.13 -11.12 -2.29
C LEU A 224 8.02 -11.13 -0.76
N ALA A 225 6.87 -10.72 -0.22
CA ALA A 225 6.57 -10.70 1.21
C ALA A 225 6.04 -12.06 1.73
N GLY A 226 5.92 -13.08 0.86
CA GLY A 226 5.45 -14.42 1.20
C GLY A 226 4.02 -14.73 0.74
N TRP A 227 3.51 -15.87 1.21
CA TRP A 227 2.10 -16.26 1.09
C TRP A 227 1.31 -15.69 2.28
N PRO A 228 0.00 -15.43 2.11
CA PRO A 228 -0.86 -15.31 3.29
C PRO A 228 -0.81 -16.60 4.12
N ARG A 229 -0.85 -16.48 5.45
CA ARG A 229 -0.85 -17.66 6.33
C ARG A 229 -2.13 -18.48 6.16
N VAL A 230 -3.26 -17.82 5.90
CA VAL A 230 -4.57 -18.44 5.66
C VAL A 230 -5.28 -17.74 4.50
N ALA A 231 -5.89 -18.53 3.61
CA ALA A 231 -6.85 -18.04 2.63
C ALA A 231 -8.28 -18.48 3.02
N VAL A 232 -9.24 -17.55 2.99
CA VAL A 232 -10.66 -17.80 3.24
C VAL A 232 -11.42 -17.48 1.96
N LEU A 233 -12.00 -18.49 1.33
CA LEU A 233 -12.61 -18.40 0.01
C LEU A 233 -14.10 -18.72 0.07
N ASN A 234 -14.93 -17.87 -0.51
CA ASN A 234 -16.34 -18.18 -0.72
C ASN A 234 -16.53 -19.14 -1.90
N THR A 235 -16.90 -20.39 -1.64
CA THR A 235 -17.10 -21.42 -2.67
C THR A 235 -18.51 -21.44 -3.26
N ASP A 236 -19.41 -20.56 -2.82
CA ASP A 236 -20.69 -20.32 -3.51
C ASP A 236 -20.46 -19.55 -4.83
N ASP A 237 -19.37 -18.79 -4.92
CA ASP A 237 -18.94 -18.06 -6.11
C ASP A 237 -18.00 -18.92 -6.98
N GLU A 238 -18.22 -18.93 -8.30
CA GLU A 238 -17.40 -19.69 -9.25
C GLU A 238 -15.93 -19.27 -9.21
N SER A 239 -15.64 -17.97 -9.10
CA SER A 239 -14.27 -17.44 -9.02
C SER A 239 -13.61 -17.86 -7.70
N GLY A 240 -14.39 -17.99 -6.63
CA GLY A 240 -13.90 -18.52 -5.35
C GLY A 240 -13.51 -19.99 -5.43
N ARG A 241 -14.26 -20.80 -6.20
CA ARG A 241 -13.87 -22.19 -6.51
C ARG A 241 -12.59 -22.24 -7.34
N GLN A 242 -12.47 -21.38 -8.35
CA GLN A 242 -11.25 -21.29 -9.17
C GLN A 242 -10.02 -20.92 -8.32
N LEU A 243 -10.17 -20.09 -7.28
CA LEU A 243 -9.07 -19.75 -6.36
C LEU A 243 -8.56 -20.95 -5.52
N LEU A 244 -9.35 -22.01 -5.33
CA LEU A 244 -8.89 -23.22 -4.63
C LEU A 244 -7.75 -23.91 -5.36
N ASP A 245 -7.73 -23.84 -6.69
CA ASP A 245 -6.69 -24.47 -7.51
C ASP A 245 -5.36 -23.68 -7.47
N PHE A 246 -5.36 -22.47 -6.87
CA PHE A 246 -4.20 -21.58 -6.78
C PHE A 246 -3.59 -21.46 -5.37
N CYS A 247 -4.31 -21.87 -4.32
CA CYS A 247 -3.89 -21.79 -2.92
C CYS A 247 -3.43 -23.16 -2.42
#